data_AF-H8ZCU3-F1
#
_entry.id   AF-H8ZCU3-F1
#
_cell.length_a   1.000
_cell.length_b   1.000
_cell.length_c   1.000
_cell.angle_alpha   90.00
_cell.angle_beta   90.00
_cell.angle_gamma   90.00
#
_symmetry.space_group_name_H-M   'P 1'
#
loop_
_entity.id
_entity.type
_entity.pdbx_description
1 polymer ?
#
loop_
_entity_poly.entity_id
_entity_poly.type
_entity_poly.pdbx_seq_one_letter_code
_entity_poly.pdbx_strand_id
1 'polypeptide(L)'
;MEEKQMEYDKETAEIFNDPYRYAVDLHIKNIRSDANTVEIKKEYILGLETILVKQDISTAISIFARIGECVDLIDVQEVEEDVCGMLGFISQNVEPVAREMVRCRVVEKAIALYKRKPEAVDAIILLFTILNNTLNGLQEAVKAEGQDPSIIKEINTESEHISSKSKSRLAVILGSTAY
;
A
#
# COMPACT_ATOMS: atom_id res chain seq x y z
N MET A 1 25.24 -17.84 -43.80
CA MET A 1 25.15 -17.74 -42.34
C MET A 1 24.01 -16.77 -42.09
N GLU A 2 22.80 -17.29 -41.91
CA GLU A 2 21.60 -16.46 -41.73
C GLU A 2 21.69 -15.81 -40.36
N GLU A 3 21.84 -14.48 -40.33
CA GLU A 3 21.62 -13.69 -39.13
C GLU A 3 20.15 -13.84 -38.76
N LYS A 4 19.86 -14.74 -37.82
CA LYS A 4 18.57 -14.73 -37.11
C LYS A 4 18.49 -13.40 -36.37
N GLN A 5 17.78 -12.47 -36.97
CA GLN A 5 17.33 -11.25 -36.32
C GLN A 5 16.55 -11.71 -35.09
N MET A 6 17.13 -11.58 -33.90
CA MET A 6 16.43 -11.85 -32.65
C MET A 6 15.29 -10.84 -32.58
N GLU A 7 14.09 -11.31 -32.88
CA GLU A 7 12.86 -10.59 -32.63
C GLU A 7 12.71 -10.56 -31.10
N TYR A 8 13.25 -9.52 -30.48
CA TYR A 8 13.12 -9.33 -29.04
C TYR A 8 11.65 -9.15 -28.71
N ASP A 9 11.09 -10.14 -28.01
CA ASP A 9 9.73 -10.05 -27.49
C ASP A 9 9.61 -8.82 -26.59
N LYS A 10 8.43 -8.20 -26.58
CA LYS A 10 8.12 -6.94 -25.89
C LYS A 10 8.50 -7.00 -24.41
N GLU A 11 8.28 -8.14 -23.75
CA GLU A 11 8.67 -8.36 -22.35
C GLU A 11 10.19 -8.28 -22.15
N THR A 12 10.97 -8.84 -23.09
CA THR A 12 12.43 -8.79 -23.03
C THR A 12 12.92 -7.35 -23.22
N ALA A 13 12.28 -6.59 -24.10
CA ALA A 13 12.61 -5.17 -24.30
C ALA A 13 12.28 -4.29 -23.07
N GLU A 14 11.19 -4.58 -22.35
CA GLU A 14 10.82 -3.85 -21.13
C GLU A 14 11.83 -4.06 -19.99
N ILE A 15 12.36 -5.28 -19.82
CA ILE A 15 13.42 -5.58 -18.84
C ILE A 15 14.67 -4.73 -19.07
N PHE A 16 15.10 -4.56 -20.32
CA PHE A 16 16.30 -3.77 -20.63
C PHE A 16 16.07 -2.26 -20.50
N ASN A 17 14.83 -1.79 -20.60
CA ASN A 17 14.50 -0.37 -20.51
C ASN A 17 14.29 0.11 -19.07
N ASP A 18 13.52 -0.65 -18.28
CA ASP A 18 13.24 -0.33 -16.87
C ASP A 18 13.03 -1.64 -16.07
N PRO A 19 14.12 -2.29 -15.63
CA PRO A 19 14.04 -3.59 -14.97
C PRO A 19 13.26 -3.54 -13.64
N TYR A 20 13.25 -2.38 -12.97
CA TYR A 20 12.55 -2.22 -11.71
C TYR A 20 11.05 -2.05 -11.90
N ARG A 21 10.65 -1.23 -12.87
CA ARG A 21 9.24 -1.17 -13.27
C ARG A 21 8.74 -2.53 -13.71
N TYR A 22 9.49 -3.26 -14.54
CA TYR A 22 9.13 -4.61 -14.95
C TYR A 22 8.94 -5.52 -13.72
N ALA A 23 9.87 -5.49 -12.76
CA ALA A 23 9.75 -6.28 -11.55
C ALA A 23 8.49 -5.91 -10.76
N VAL A 24 8.20 -4.63 -10.56
CA VAL A 24 6.98 -4.17 -9.86
C VAL A 24 5.72 -4.65 -10.58
N ASP A 25 5.65 -4.46 -11.90
CA ASP A 25 4.51 -4.90 -12.72
C ASP A 25 4.30 -6.42 -12.62
N LEU A 26 5.39 -7.20 -12.63
CA LEU A 26 5.34 -8.65 -12.47
C LEU A 26 4.82 -9.06 -11.09
N HIS A 27 5.25 -8.41 -10.02
CA HIS A 27 4.78 -8.74 -8.67
C HIS A 27 3.30 -8.38 -8.52
N ILE A 28 2.86 -7.20 -8.98
CA ILE A 28 1.44 -6.80 -8.97
C ILE A 28 0.59 -7.83 -9.74
N LYS A 29 1.02 -8.23 -10.94
CA LYS A 29 0.35 -9.25 -11.76
C LYS A 29 0.22 -10.58 -11.01
N ASN A 30 1.28 -11.02 -10.35
CA ASN A 30 1.29 -12.30 -9.64
C ASN A 30 0.46 -12.28 -8.35
N ILE A 31 0.40 -11.15 -7.64
CA ILE A 31 -0.46 -11.01 -6.46
C ILE A 31 -1.94 -11.09 -6.86
N ARG A 32 -2.30 -10.47 -8.00
CA ARG A 32 -3.67 -10.52 -8.55
C ARG A 32 -4.05 -11.85 -9.20
N SER A 33 -3.09 -12.74 -9.43
CA SER A 33 -3.33 -14.01 -10.13
C SER A 33 -4.08 -14.99 -9.24
N ASP A 34 -5.24 -15.45 -9.69
CA ASP A 34 -6.00 -16.52 -9.04
C ASP A 34 -5.29 -17.89 -9.11
N ALA A 35 -4.32 -18.04 -10.02
CA ALA A 35 -3.52 -19.26 -10.11
C ALA A 35 -2.46 -19.39 -8.99
N ASN A 36 -2.17 -18.31 -8.27
CA ASN A 36 -1.18 -18.31 -7.19
C ASN A 36 -1.83 -18.57 -5.83
N THR A 37 -1.20 -19.43 -5.03
CA THR A 37 -1.57 -19.67 -3.63
C THR A 37 -1.32 -18.44 -2.76
N VAL A 38 -1.96 -18.38 -1.60
CA VAL A 38 -1.76 -17.30 -0.61
C VAL A 38 -0.29 -17.11 -0.24
N GLU A 39 0.44 -18.21 0.00
CA GLU A 39 1.86 -18.19 0.39
C GLU A 39 2.72 -17.51 -0.69
N ILE A 40 2.52 -17.93 -1.95
CA ILE A 40 3.19 -17.32 -3.11
C ILE A 40 2.84 -15.82 -3.24
N LYS A 41 1.57 -15.44 -3.04
CA LYS A 41 1.17 -14.02 -3.08
C LYS A 41 1.90 -13.20 -2.02
N LYS A 42 2.07 -13.75 -0.80
CA LYS A 42 2.83 -13.09 0.28
C LYS A 42 4.31 -12.91 -0.06
N GLU A 43 4.93 -13.87 -0.75
CA GLU A 43 6.31 -13.72 -1.24
C GLU A 43 6.42 -12.55 -2.24
N TYR A 44 5.44 -12.39 -3.14
CA TYR A 44 5.40 -11.25 -4.05
C TYR A 44 5.12 -9.92 -3.32
N ILE A 45 4.36 -9.90 -2.23
CA ILE A 45 4.17 -8.68 -1.43
C ILE A 45 5.50 -8.26 -0.78
N LEU A 46 6.23 -9.21 -0.19
CA LEU A 46 7.55 -8.95 0.40
C LEU A 46 8.58 -8.51 -0.67
N GLY A 47 8.49 -9.08 -1.87
CA GLY A 47 9.28 -8.67 -3.02
C GLY A 47 9.01 -7.21 -3.42
N LEU A 48 7.73 -6.81 -3.50
CA LEU A 48 7.35 -5.41 -3.73
C LEU A 48 7.92 -4.49 -2.65
N GLU A 49 7.73 -4.81 -1.38
CA GLU A 49 8.29 -4.03 -0.28
C GLU A 49 9.80 -3.84 -0.46
N THR A 50 10.52 -4.93 -0.75
CA THR A 50 11.97 -4.89 -0.93
C THR A 50 12.38 -4.00 -2.09
N ILE A 51 11.72 -4.10 -3.24
CA ILE A 51 12.02 -3.30 -4.42
C ILE A 51 11.74 -1.81 -4.16
N LEU A 52 10.55 -1.51 -3.63
CA LEU A 52 10.05 -0.16 -3.46
C LEU A 52 10.76 0.60 -2.32
N VAL A 53 11.22 -0.09 -1.27
CA VAL A 53 12.00 0.53 -0.18
C VAL A 53 13.47 0.72 -0.57
N LYS A 54 14.11 -0.25 -1.23
CA LYS A 54 15.57 -0.20 -1.49
C LYS A 54 15.98 0.70 -2.66
N GLN A 55 15.08 0.96 -3.60
CA GLN A 55 15.40 1.64 -4.87
C GLN A 55 15.14 3.15 -4.87
N ASP A 56 14.81 3.74 -3.71
CA ASP A 56 14.39 5.13 -3.60
C ASP A 56 13.27 5.47 -4.59
N ILE A 57 12.12 4.83 -4.39
CA ILE A 57 10.87 5.03 -5.14
C ILE A 57 10.49 6.50 -5.36
N SER A 58 10.95 7.39 -4.49
CA SER A 58 10.71 8.84 -4.60
C SER A 58 11.33 9.46 -5.86
N THR A 59 12.35 8.81 -6.43
CA THR A 59 13.10 9.29 -7.59
C THR A 59 12.71 8.62 -8.90
N ALA A 60 12.00 7.48 -8.84
CA ALA A 60 11.63 6.69 -10.01
C ALA A 60 10.18 6.96 -10.44
N ILE A 61 9.99 7.92 -11.36
CA ILE A 61 8.66 8.32 -11.89
C ILE A 61 7.85 7.11 -12.40
N SER A 62 8.51 6.15 -13.05
CA SER A 62 7.87 4.94 -13.58
C SER A 62 7.30 4.04 -12.50
N ILE A 63 7.95 3.95 -11.35
CA ILE A 63 7.53 3.17 -10.19
C ILE A 63 6.47 3.93 -9.38
N PHE A 64 6.64 5.23 -9.23
CA PHE A 64 5.69 6.10 -8.53
C PHE A 64 4.28 6.01 -9.13
N ALA A 65 4.17 5.92 -10.46
CA ALA A 65 2.90 5.74 -11.15
C ALA A 65 2.16 4.43 -10.78
N ARG A 66 2.84 3.46 -10.15
CA ARG A 66 2.26 2.17 -9.73
C ARG A 66 1.77 2.16 -8.29
N ILE A 67 1.91 3.26 -7.53
CA ILE A 67 1.42 3.34 -6.14
C ILE A 67 -0.09 3.06 -6.07
N GLY A 68 -0.88 3.59 -7.01
CA GLY A 68 -2.31 3.30 -7.08
C GLY A 68 -2.62 1.81 -7.24
N GLU A 69 -1.86 1.11 -8.10
CA GLU A 69 -2.04 -0.32 -8.30
C GLU A 69 -1.64 -1.15 -7.07
N CYS A 70 -0.64 -0.67 -6.30
CA CYS A 70 -0.28 -1.26 -5.01
C CYS A 70 -1.37 -1.05 -3.96
N VAL A 71 -2.00 0.14 -3.94
CA VAL A 71 -3.14 0.44 -3.07
C VAL A 71 -4.35 -0.45 -3.39
N ASP A 72 -4.60 -0.72 -4.68
CA ASP A 72 -5.65 -1.65 -5.11
C ASP A 72 -5.43 -3.10 -4.64
N LEU A 73 -4.21 -3.48 -4.29
CA LEU A 73 -3.95 -4.84 -3.78
C LEU A 73 -4.65 -5.10 -2.43
N ILE A 74 -5.11 -4.06 -1.72
CA ILE A 74 -5.95 -4.21 -0.52
C ILE A 74 -7.19 -5.07 -0.83
N ASP A 75 -7.68 -5.05 -2.07
CA ASP A 75 -8.87 -5.77 -2.49
C ASP A 75 -8.61 -7.26 -2.79
N VAL A 76 -7.35 -7.70 -2.79
CA VAL A 76 -6.97 -9.11 -3.01
C VAL A 76 -7.17 -9.91 -1.73
N GLN A 77 -8.08 -10.90 -1.79
CA GLN A 77 -8.45 -11.70 -0.63
C GLN A 77 -7.26 -12.46 -0.02
N GLU A 78 -7.33 -12.67 1.29
CA GLU A 78 -6.40 -13.49 2.11
C GLU A 78 -5.00 -12.88 2.34
N VAL A 79 -4.69 -11.75 1.70
CA VAL A 79 -3.41 -11.04 1.83
C VAL A 79 -3.58 -9.57 2.21
N GLU A 80 -4.79 -9.15 2.61
CA GLU A 80 -5.12 -7.73 2.79
C GLU A 80 -4.27 -7.07 3.89
N GLU A 81 -4.01 -7.81 4.98
CA GLU A 81 -3.19 -7.35 6.10
C GLU A 81 -1.72 -7.20 5.71
N ASP A 82 -1.19 -8.14 4.93
CA ASP A 82 0.17 -8.08 4.39
C ASP A 82 0.34 -6.88 3.46
N VAL A 83 -0.68 -6.58 2.65
CA VAL A 83 -0.72 -5.39 1.79
C VAL A 83 -0.74 -4.11 2.62
N CYS A 84 -1.58 -4.02 3.67
CA CYS A 84 -1.57 -2.87 4.58
C CYS A 84 -0.19 -2.65 5.22
N GLY A 85 0.49 -3.73 5.61
CA GLY A 85 1.86 -3.70 6.11
C GLY A 85 2.83 -3.13 5.07
N MET A 86 2.85 -3.71 3.87
CA MET A 86 3.70 -3.28 2.76
C MET A 86 3.48 -1.81 2.40
N LEU A 87 2.22 -1.34 2.31
CA LEU A 87 1.90 0.07 2.05
C LEU A 87 2.45 0.99 3.16
N GLY A 88 2.39 0.54 4.41
CA GLY A 88 2.99 1.24 5.53
C GLY A 88 4.50 1.36 5.36
N PHE A 89 5.19 0.26 5.03
CA PHE A 89 6.63 0.26 4.86
C PHE A 89 7.11 1.14 3.69
N ILE A 90 6.48 1.05 2.52
CA ILE A 90 6.94 1.83 1.35
C ILE A 90 6.64 3.33 1.48
N SER A 91 5.69 3.72 2.32
CA SER A 91 5.39 5.14 2.60
C SER A 91 6.20 5.71 3.77
N GLN A 92 6.87 4.87 4.56
CA GLN A 92 7.57 5.29 5.76
C GLN A 92 8.69 6.28 5.43
N ASN A 93 8.58 7.51 5.94
CA ASN A 93 9.53 8.61 5.70
C ASN A 93 9.65 9.07 4.24
N VAL A 94 8.70 8.70 3.36
CA VAL A 94 8.68 9.12 1.95
C VAL A 94 7.40 9.91 1.67
N GLU A 95 7.45 11.22 1.93
CA GLU A 95 6.28 12.11 1.81
C GLU A 95 5.57 12.04 0.43
N PRO A 96 6.27 12.06 -0.72
CA PRO A 96 5.61 11.97 -2.02
C PRO A 96 4.79 10.68 -2.17
N VAL A 97 5.31 9.55 -1.68
CA VAL A 97 4.62 8.25 -1.74
C VAL A 97 3.40 8.25 -0.83
N ALA A 98 3.55 8.73 0.41
CA ALA A 98 2.44 8.84 1.34
C ALA A 98 1.32 9.74 0.79
N ARG A 99 1.66 10.86 0.14
CA ARG A 99 0.68 11.74 -0.51
C ARG A 99 -0.02 11.04 -1.67
N GLU A 100 0.71 10.33 -2.52
CA GLU A 100 0.11 9.59 -3.63
C GLU A 100 -0.82 8.48 -3.14
N MET A 101 -0.49 7.77 -2.06
CA MET A 101 -1.41 6.81 -1.45
C MET A 101 -2.72 7.44 -1.01
N VAL A 102 -2.64 8.61 -0.36
CA VAL A 102 -3.84 9.37 0.03
C VAL A 102 -4.63 9.76 -1.22
N ARG A 103 -3.97 10.29 -2.26
CA ARG A 103 -4.60 10.62 -3.55
C ARG A 103 -5.27 9.41 -4.20
N CYS A 104 -4.69 8.23 -4.08
CA CYS A 104 -5.24 6.95 -4.52
C CYS A 104 -6.33 6.37 -3.58
N ARG A 105 -6.83 7.17 -2.62
CA ARG A 105 -7.95 6.83 -1.72
C ARG A 105 -7.66 5.63 -0.82
N VAL A 106 -6.41 5.46 -0.38
CA VAL A 106 -5.98 4.37 0.52
C VAL A 106 -6.82 4.31 1.79
N VAL A 107 -7.24 5.46 2.34
CA VAL A 107 -8.05 5.53 3.57
C VAL A 107 -9.42 4.92 3.34
N GLU A 108 -10.10 5.26 2.25
CA GLU A 108 -11.41 4.69 1.93
C GLU A 108 -11.33 3.17 1.70
N LYS A 109 -10.30 2.70 0.98
CA LYS A 109 -10.08 1.27 0.76
C LYS A 109 -9.79 0.51 2.05
N ALA A 110 -8.98 1.08 2.92
CA ALA A 110 -8.70 0.50 4.23
C ALA A 110 -9.95 0.47 5.14
N ILE A 111 -10.79 1.51 5.11
CA ILE A 111 -12.08 1.50 5.83
C ILE A 111 -13.06 0.49 5.22
N ALA A 112 -13.10 0.35 3.90
CA ALA A 112 -13.87 -0.69 3.23
C ALA A 112 -13.38 -2.09 3.65
N LEU A 113 -12.06 -2.30 3.75
CA LEU A 113 -11.46 -3.52 4.34
C LEU A 113 -11.93 -3.74 5.77
N TYR A 114 -11.84 -2.74 6.64
CA TYR A 114 -12.30 -2.86 8.02
C TYR A 114 -13.77 -3.31 8.12
N LYS A 115 -14.65 -2.75 7.28
CA LYS A 115 -16.08 -3.12 7.25
C LYS A 115 -16.33 -4.58 6.87
N ARG A 116 -15.53 -5.14 5.96
CA ARG A 116 -15.65 -6.55 5.53
C ARG A 116 -14.86 -7.52 6.40
N LYS A 117 -13.76 -7.06 7.00
CA LYS A 117 -12.76 -7.86 7.72
C LYS A 117 -12.26 -7.10 8.97
N PRO A 118 -13.07 -7.00 10.04
CA PRO A 118 -12.71 -6.23 11.24
C PRO A 118 -11.41 -6.68 11.93
N GLU A 119 -10.99 -7.92 11.74
CA GLU A 119 -9.72 -8.46 12.25
C GLU A 119 -8.47 -7.78 11.65
N ALA A 120 -8.58 -7.17 10.46
CA ALA A 120 -7.48 -6.42 9.84
C ALA A 120 -7.22 -5.04 10.47
N VAL A 121 -8.01 -4.64 11.49
CA VAL A 121 -7.98 -3.30 12.08
C VAL A 121 -6.61 -2.86 12.58
N ASP A 122 -5.82 -3.78 13.14
CA ASP A 122 -4.49 -3.47 13.66
C ASP A 122 -3.49 -3.12 12.54
N ALA A 123 -3.56 -3.83 11.40
CA ALA A 123 -2.76 -3.54 10.21
C ALA A 123 -3.17 -2.20 9.59
N ILE A 124 -4.48 -1.93 9.52
CA ILE A 124 -5.04 -0.67 9.02
C ILE A 124 -4.59 0.52 9.87
N ILE A 125 -4.70 0.41 11.20
CA ILE A 125 -4.27 1.48 12.11
C ILE A 125 -2.77 1.69 12.04
N LEU A 126 -1.97 0.62 11.87
CA LEU A 126 -0.53 0.77 11.66
C LEU A 126 -0.24 1.57 10.38
N LEU A 127 -0.88 1.24 9.26
CA LEU A 127 -0.78 2.00 8.01
C LEU A 127 -1.14 3.47 8.23
N PHE A 128 -2.30 3.75 8.84
CA PHE A 128 -2.73 5.13 9.12
C PHE A 128 -1.76 5.87 10.05
N THR A 129 -1.16 5.18 11.02
CA THR A 129 -0.16 5.76 11.92
C THR A 129 1.08 6.20 11.14
N ILE A 130 1.55 5.37 10.21
CA ILE A 130 2.72 5.68 9.39
C ILE A 130 2.43 6.85 8.45
N LEU A 131 1.27 6.85 7.80
CA LEU A 131 0.84 7.96 6.95
C LEU A 131 0.71 9.26 7.76
N ASN A 132 0.10 9.20 8.95
CA ASN A 132 -0.03 10.35 9.84
C ASN A 132 1.32 10.96 10.20
N ASN A 133 2.30 10.12 10.56
CA ASN A 133 3.63 10.58 10.93
C ASN A 133 4.39 11.14 9.73
N THR A 134 4.30 10.48 8.57
CA THR A 134 5.01 10.90 7.35
C THR A 134 4.45 12.21 6.79
N LEU A 135 3.14 12.40 6.87
CA LEU A 135 2.44 13.57 6.33
C LEU A 135 2.28 14.70 7.35
N ASN A 136 2.69 14.48 8.61
CA ASN A 136 2.44 15.39 9.75
C ASN A 136 0.94 15.72 9.95
N GLY A 137 0.07 14.72 9.75
CA GLY A 137 -1.38 14.86 9.87
C GLY A 137 -2.13 14.14 8.76
N LEU A 138 -2.69 12.96 9.05
CA LEU A 138 -3.42 12.18 8.05
C LEU A 138 -4.75 12.83 7.68
N GLN A 139 -5.51 13.34 8.66
CA GLN A 139 -6.83 13.94 8.40
C GLN A 139 -6.72 15.18 7.49
N GLU A 140 -5.71 16.00 7.73
CA GLU A 140 -5.39 17.19 6.95
C GLU A 140 -4.99 16.82 5.53
N ALA A 141 -4.16 15.78 5.36
CA ALA A 141 -3.77 15.29 4.05
C ALA A 141 -4.96 14.74 3.25
N VAL A 142 -5.81 13.92 3.87
CA VAL A 142 -7.04 13.39 3.25
C VAL A 142 -7.95 14.54 2.79
N LYS A 143 -8.14 15.54 3.66
CA LYS A 143 -8.93 16.73 3.33
C LYS A 143 -8.32 17.55 2.19
N ALA A 144 -6.99 17.68 2.15
CA ALA A 144 -6.30 18.41 1.09
C ALA A 144 -6.49 17.76 -0.29
N GLU A 145 -6.62 16.43 -0.34
CA GLU A 145 -6.93 15.67 -1.55
C GLU A 145 -8.45 15.61 -1.87
N GLY A 146 -9.27 16.43 -1.18
CA GLY A 146 -10.71 16.53 -1.44
C GLY A 146 -11.54 15.32 -0.96
N GLN A 147 -10.98 14.49 -0.09
CA GLN A 147 -11.64 13.32 0.49
C GLN A 147 -12.19 13.63 1.89
N ASP A 148 -13.11 12.79 2.38
CA ASP A 148 -13.69 12.95 3.72
C ASP A 148 -12.82 12.27 4.79
N PRO A 149 -12.10 13.01 5.66
CA PRO A 149 -11.32 12.41 6.74
C PRO A 149 -12.20 11.81 7.86
N SER A 150 -13.49 12.15 7.91
CA SER A 150 -14.39 11.68 8.97
C SER A 150 -14.61 10.17 8.95
N ILE A 151 -14.40 9.52 7.80
CA ILE A 151 -14.51 8.07 7.62
C ILE A 151 -13.55 7.28 8.52
N ILE A 152 -12.43 7.89 8.97
CA ILE A 152 -11.49 7.25 9.91
C ILE A 152 -12.19 6.96 11.26
N LYS A 153 -13.18 7.77 11.64
CA LYS A 153 -13.96 7.62 12.89
C LYS A 153 -14.93 6.44 12.84
N GLU A 154 -15.10 5.80 11.69
CA GLU A 154 -15.92 4.60 11.58
C GLU A 154 -15.25 3.37 12.24
N ILE A 155 -13.94 3.43 12.51
CA ILE A 155 -13.25 2.39 13.27
C ILE A 155 -13.74 2.41 14.71
N ASN A 156 -14.43 1.34 15.13
CA ASN A 156 -14.94 1.19 16.48
C ASN A 156 -13.80 0.91 17.47
N THR A 157 -13.55 1.85 18.39
CA THR A 157 -12.54 1.71 19.46
C THR A 157 -12.87 0.62 20.47
N GLU A 158 -14.12 0.17 20.52
CA GLU A 158 -14.59 -0.93 21.37
C GLU A 158 -14.65 -2.27 20.64
N SER A 159 -14.10 -2.36 19.43
CA SER A 159 -13.90 -3.63 18.74
C SER A 159 -13.09 -4.61 19.60
N GLU A 160 -13.42 -5.90 19.57
CA GLU A 160 -12.61 -6.92 20.23
C GLU A 160 -11.29 -7.21 19.48
N HIS A 161 -11.24 -6.84 18.20
CA HIS A 161 -10.09 -7.09 17.33
C HIS A 161 -8.99 -6.02 17.41
N ILE A 162 -9.27 -4.87 18.04
CA ILE A 162 -8.29 -3.77 18.14
C ILE A 162 -7.44 -3.92 19.39
N SER A 163 -6.12 -3.98 19.21
CA SER A 163 -5.20 -4.03 20.35
C SER A 163 -5.16 -2.71 21.12
N SER A 164 -4.77 -2.76 22.39
CA SER A 164 -4.59 -1.56 23.22
C SER A 164 -3.62 -0.56 22.58
N LYS A 165 -2.56 -1.06 21.95
CA LYS A 165 -1.58 -0.23 21.21
C LYS A 165 -2.22 0.49 20.03
N SER A 166 -3.07 -0.20 19.27
CA SER A 166 -3.79 0.40 18.15
C SER A 166 -4.86 1.41 18.60
N LYS A 167 -5.54 1.17 19.74
CA LYS A 167 -6.43 2.17 20.34
C LYS A 167 -5.70 3.49 20.61
N SER A 168 -4.52 3.44 21.23
CA SER A 168 -3.71 4.63 21.51
C SER A 168 -3.27 5.35 20.23
N ARG A 169 -2.87 4.59 19.20
CA ARG A 169 -2.50 5.16 17.89
C ARG A 169 -3.68 5.84 17.21
N LEU A 170 -4.85 5.20 17.21
CA LEU A 170 -6.06 5.76 16.63
C LEU A 170 -6.48 7.06 17.34
N ALA A 171 -6.36 7.12 18.67
CA ALA A 171 -6.63 8.34 19.42
C ALA A 171 -5.75 9.52 18.96
N VAL A 172 -4.46 9.27 18.73
CA VAL A 172 -3.53 10.28 18.18
C VAL A 172 -3.94 10.71 16.78
N ILE A 173 -4.26 9.77 15.88
CA ILE A 173 -4.69 10.05 14.51
C ILE A 173 -5.97 10.91 14.51
N LEU A 174 -6.90 10.62 15.42
CA LEU A 174 -8.16 11.33 15.54
C LEU A 174 -8.04 12.70 16.24
N GLY A 175 -6.85 13.07 16.72
CA GLY A 175 -6.65 14.29 17.53
C GLY A 175 -7.40 14.24 18.86
N SER A 176 -7.80 13.05 19.30
CA SER A 176 -8.46 12.82 20.58
C SER A 176 -7.38 12.58 21.62
N THR A 177 -6.90 13.64 22.27
CA THR A 177 -6.07 13.47 23.46
C THR A 177 -6.91 12.79 24.53
N ALA A 178 -6.61 11.52 24.81
CA ALA A 178 -7.04 10.88 26.04
C ALA A 178 -6.42 11.66 27.21
N TYR A 179 -7.25 12.42 27.91
CA TYR A 179 -6.97 12.95 29.24
C TYR A 179 -7.42 11.94 30.29
#